data_AF-A0A7C1UNM1-F1
#
_entry.id   AF-A0A7C1UNM1-F1
#
_cell.length_a   1.000
_cell.length_b   1.000
_cell.length_c   1.000
_cell.angle_alpha   90.00
_cell.angle_beta   90.00
_cell.angle_gamma   90.00
#
_symmetry.space_group_name_H-M   'P 1'
#
loop_
_entity.id
_entity.type
_entity.pdbx_description
1 polymer ?
#
loop_
_entity_poly.entity_id
_entity_poly.type
_entity_poly.pdbx_seq_one_letter_code
_entity_poly.pdbx_strand_id
1 'polypeptide(L)'
;MYSGLDCMKFHKDNGFTIIEIVITLTLVAILVAMAAPGFRSIVNNNQMTTQANELVASLMMARSEAVKRGTNVSVCASIDSAACNGSTNWDTGWIVFTDNQVAGTVDGGDSIIQTRGKTRKGITLVVSGMTFIRYQPSGFVASNCADCFNNLARIPSVKTGFARQMTGALLHLLPLSEAHASSGDNGLGSGHMGSEGSGNSEHGGVSPAGG
;
A
#
# COMPACT_ATOMS: atom_id res chain seq x y z
N MET A 1 80.44 47.46 7.50
CA MET A 1 80.46 45.99 7.36
C MET A 1 79.10 45.57 6.83
N TYR A 2 79.05 45.13 5.58
CA TYR A 2 77.85 44.74 4.84
C TYR A 2 77.43 43.33 5.25
N SER A 3 76.30 43.19 5.94
CA SER A 3 75.61 41.90 6.10
C SER A 3 74.67 41.72 4.91
N GLY A 4 75.18 41.06 3.87
CA GLY A 4 74.51 40.82 2.60
C GLY A 4 73.44 39.73 2.69
N LEU A 5 72.23 40.14 2.30
CA LEU A 5 71.20 39.41 1.55
C LEU A 5 71.05 37.90 1.80
N ASP A 6 70.04 37.57 2.61
CA ASP A 6 69.32 36.30 2.47
C ASP A 6 68.67 36.22 1.08
N CYS A 7 69.07 35.23 0.30
CA CYS A 7 68.53 34.95 -1.03
C CYS A 7 67.12 34.36 -0.87
N MET A 8 66.11 35.16 -1.21
CA MET A 8 64.72 34.71 -1.27
C MET A 8 64.58 33.70 -2.43
N LYS A 9 64.60 32.42 -2.06
CA LYS A 9 64.40 31.28 -2.93
C LYS A 9 62.96 31.33 -3.47
N PHE A 10 62.77 31.84 -4.68
CA PHE A 10 61.49 31.75 -5.38
C PHE A 10 61.19 30.28 -5.65
N HIS A 11 60.28 29.71 -4.86
CA HIS A 11 59.66 28.45 -5.19
C HIS A 11 58.92 28.63 -6.51
N LYS A 12 59.26 27.79 -7.50
CA LYS A 12 58.57 27.76 -8.78
C LYS A 12 57.21 27.13 -8.54
N ASP A 13 56.21 27.98 -8.29
CA ASP A 13 54.82 27.56 -8.24
C ASP A 13 54.45 27.06 -9.64
N ASN A 14 54.27 25.74 -9.77
CA ASN A 14 53.79 25.12 -10.99
C ASN A 14 52.30 25.44 -11.13
N GLY A 15 52.00 26.61 -11.71
CA GLY A 15 50.63 27.01 -12.04
C GLY A 15 50.06 26.20 -13.21
N PHE A 16 48.76 25.88 -13.13
CA PHE A 16 48.03 25.27 -14.23
C PHE A 16 47.91 26.25 -15.41
N THR A 17 48.03 25.74 -16.63
CA THR A 17 47.84 26.57 -17.82
C THR A 17 46.35 26.85 -18.05
N ILE A 18 46.02 27.99 -18.68
CA ILE A 18 44.62 28.34 -19.02
C ILE A 18 43.98 27.22 -19.86
N ILE A 19 44.74 26.65 -20.79
CA ILE A 19 44.26 25.58 -21.67
C ILE A 19 43.95 24.28 -20.90
N GLU A 20 44.73 23.98 -19.86
CA GLU A 20 44.50 22.79 -19.02
C GLU A 20 43.22 22.90 -18.21
N ILE A 21 42.90 24.10 -17.68
CA ILE A 21 41.64 24.34 -17.00
C ILE A 21 40.44 24.25 -17.97
N VAL A 22 40.57 24.74 -19.20
CA VAL A 22 39.50 24.63 -20.20
C VAL A 22 39.23 23.17 -20.58
N ILE A 23 40.28 22.37 -20.81
CA ILE A 23 40.13 20.95 -21.16
C ILE A 23 39.52 20.17 -19.99
N THR A 24 40.02 20.37 -18.76
CA THR A 24 39.50 19.67 -17.57
C THR A 24 38.04 20.02 -17.30
N LEU A 25 37.64 21.30 -17.37
CA LEU A 25 36.24 21.71 -17.25
C LEU A 25 35.35 21.10 -18.34
N THR A 26 35.86 21.02 -19.57
CA THR A 26 35.12 20.40 -20.69
C THR A 26 34.86 18.92 -20.42
N LEU A 27 35.87 18.18 -19.95
CA LEU A 27 35.71 16.76 -19.58
C LEU A 27 34.74 16.58 -18.40
N VAL A 28 34.84 17.42 -17.36
CA VAL A 28 33.91 17.40 -16.22
C VAL A 28 32.49 17.67 -16.68
N ALA A 29 32.26 18.63 -17.58
CA ALA A 29 30.94 18.92 -18.12
C ALA A 29 30.33 17.72 -18.85
N ILE A 30 31.11 17.01 -19.66
CA ILE A 30 30.67 15.78 -20.34
C ILE A 30 30.29 14.70 -19.33
N LEU A 31 31.12 14.48 -18.30
CA LEU A 31 30.85 13.49 -17.25
C LEU A 31 29.58 13.82 -16.46
N VAL A 32 29.39 15.08 -16.08
CA VAL A 32 28.20 15.53 -15.35
C VAL A 32 26.94 15.38 -16.21
N ALA A 33 27.01 15.69 -17.51
CA ALA A 33 25.88 15.52 -18.42
C ALA A 33 25.41 14.06 -18.49
N MET A 34 26.34 13.10 -18.43
CA MET A 34 26.02 11.66 -18.40
C MET A 34 25.51 11.20 -17.01
N ALA A 35 26.02 11.77 -15.92
CA ALA A 35 25.65 11.38 -14.56
C ALA A 35 24.30 11.96 -14.08
N ALA A 36 23.93 13.16 -14.55
CA ALA A 36 22.72 13.88 -14.13
C ALA A 36 21.40 13.08 -14.21
N PRO A 37 21.09 12.33 -15.30
CA PRO A 37 19.83 11.56 -15.37
C PRO A 37 19.77 10.44 -14.33
N GLY A 38 20.89 9.79 -14.02
CA GLY A 38 20.95 8.70 -13.02
C GLY A 38 20.60 9.18 -11.61
N PHE A 39 21.06 10.38 -11.25
CA PHE A 39 20.78 10.97 -9.94
C PHE A 39 19.28 11.21 -9.70
N ARG A 40 18.53 11.63 -10.73
CA ARG A 40 17.08 11.85 -10.63
C ARG A 40 16.33 10.55 -10.32
N SER A 41 16.73 9.43 -10.93
CA SER A 41 16.12 8.12 -10.70
C SER A 41 16.30 7.66 -9.25
N ILE A 42 17.51 7.80 -8.70
CA ILE A 42 17.84 7.44 -7.32
C ILE A 42 16.99 8.25 -6.33
N VAL A 43 16.90 9.57 -6.54
CA VAL A 43 16.11 10.46 -5.69
C VAL A 43 14.62 10.12 -5.74
N ASN A 44 14.07 9.77 -6.91
CA ASN A 44 12.68 9.35 -7.02
C ASN A 44 12.43 8.00 -6.32
N ASN A 45 13.32 7.04 -6.48
CA ASN A 45 13.19 5.72 -5.85
C ASN A 45 13.25 5.79 -4.31
N ASN A 46 14.16 6.61 -3.79
CA ASN A 46 14.26 6.86 -2.34
C ASN A 46 13.00 7.53 -1.79
N GLN A 47 12.41 8.47 -2.53
CA GLN A 47 11.16 9.12 -2.13
C GLN A 47 9.99 8.12 -2.11
N MET A 48 9.81 7.29 -3.14
CA MET A 48 8.78 6.25 -3.15
C MET A 48 8.93 5.30 -1.95
N THR A 49 10.15 4.85 -1.67
CA THR A 49 10.46 3.97 -0.54
C THR A 49 10.16 4.65 0.80
N THR A 50 10.49 5.94 0.93
CA THR A 50 10.22 6.72 2.15
C THR A 50 8.72 6.82 2.42
N GLN A 51 7.92 7.12 1.41
CA GLN A 51 6.46 7.24 1.55
C GLN A 51 5.80 5.89 1.92
N ALA A 52 6.26 4.79 1.32
CA ALA A 52 5.81 3.46 1.72
C ALA A 52 6.19 3.11 3.17
N ASN A 53 7.42 3.44 3.58
CA ASN A 53 7.89 3.22 4.94
C ASN A 53 7.13 4.08 5.97
N GLU A 54 6.76 5.31 5.63
CA GLU A 54 5.93 6.17 6.48
C GLU A 54 4.55 5.55 6.73
N LEU A 55 3.93 4.97 5.69
CA LEU A 55 2.67 4.26 5.83
C LEU A 55 2.83 3.02 6.71
N VAL A 56 3.85 2.20 6.46
CA VAL A 56 4.14 1.00 7.29
C VAL A 56 4.39 1.39 8.74
N ALA A 57 5.14 2.45 9.01
CA ALA A 57 5.37 2.96 10.36
C ALA A 57 4.07 3.40 11.04
N SER A 58 3.16 4.05 10.30
CA SER A 58 1.84 4.45 10.79
C SER A 58 0.97 3.24 11.14
N LEU A 59 1.00 2.19 10.31
CA LEU A 59 0.29 0.93 10.58
C LEU A 59 0.83 0.20 11.82
N MET A 60 2.15 0.11 11.96
CA MET A 60 2.78 -0.49 13.16
C MET A 60 2.49 0.32 14.43
N MET A 61 2.46 1.65 14.31
CA MET A 61 2.06 2.54 15.39
C MET A 61 0.59 2.32 15.77
N ALA A 62 -0.33 2.29 14.81
CA ALA A 62 -1.74 2.03 15.04
C ALA A 62 -1.98 0.69 15.73
N ARG A 63 -1.30 -0.38 15.29
CA ARG A 63 -1.32 -1.69 15.94
C ARG A 63 -0.84 -1.61 17.39
N SER A 64 0.28 -0.94 17.63
CA SER A 64 0.84 -0.78 18.97
C SER A 64 -0.12 0.02 19.87
N GLU A 65 -0.78 1.02 19.31
CA GLU A 65 -1.72 1.85 20.04
C GLU A 65 -3.00 1.09 20.41
N ALA A 66 -3.50 0.23 19.51
CA ALA A 66 -4.63 -0.65 19.80
C ALA A 66 -4.35 -1.57 20.99
N VAL A 67 -3.17 -2.19 21.00
CA VAL A 67 -2.73 -3.08 22.08
C VAL A 67 -2.51 -2.29 23.39
N LYS A 68 -1.82 -1.15 23.33
CA LYS A 68 -1.52 -0.33 24.52
C LYS A 68 -2.77 0.23 25.18
N ARG A 69 -3.74 0.69 24.40
CA ARG A 69 -4.99 1.25 24.91
C ARG A 69 -6.04 0.20 25.24
N GLY A 70 -5.85 -1.04 24.80
CA GLY A 70 -6.88 -2.07 24.90
C GLY A 70 -8.14 -1.74 24.10
N THR A 71 -7.99 -0.97 23.02
CA THR A 71 -9.10 -0.37 22.26
C THR A 71 -8.88 -0.55 20.75
N ASN A 72 -9.93 -0.40 19.94
CA ASN A 72 -9.77 -0.47 18.50
C ASN A 72 -9.11 0.82 17.96
N VAL A 73 -8.22 0.67 16.98
CA VAL A 73 -7.55 1.81 16.33
C VAL A 73 -7.55 1.59 14.83
N SER A 74 -8.01 2.59 14.08
CA SER A 74 -8.13 2.53 12.63
C SER A 74 -7.17 3.49 11.95
N VAL A 75 -6.77 3.10 10.73
CA VAL A 75 -6.01 3.92 9.80
C VAL A 75 -6.81 4.03 8.51
N CYS A 76 -7.05 5.23 8.01
CA CYS A 76 -7.79 5.45 6.78
C CYS A 76 -7.21 6.61 5.97
N ALA A 77 -7.44 6.59 4.66
CA ALA A 77 -7.12 7.74 3.81
C ALA A 77 -7.96 8.95 4.22
N SER A 78 -7.35 10.13 4.17
CA SER A 78 -7.98 11.39 4.58
C SER A 78 -7.40 12.55 3.81
N ILE A 79 -8.27 13.49 3.43
CA ILE A 79 -7.90 14.70 2.67
C ILE A 79 -7.81 15.91 3.61
N ASP A 80 -8.64 15.94 4.65
CA ASP A 80 -8.80 17.04 5.58
C ASP A 80 -8.10 16.81 6.94
N SER A 81 -7.50 15.62 7.13
CA SER A 81 -6.92 15.20 8.40
C SER A 81 -7.92 15.12 9.55
N ALA A 82 -9.21 15.06 9.26
CA ALA A 82 -10.29 15.05 10.25
C ALA A 82 -11.22 13.83 10.08
N ALA A 83 -11.47 13.41 8.84
CA ALA A 83 -12.36 12.30 8.54
C ALA A 83 -11.75 11.33 7.53
N CYS A 84 -12.24 10.08 7.57
CA CYS A 84 -11.96 9.10 6.53
C CYS A 84 -12.69 9.49 5.24
N ASN A 85 -11.97 9.51 4.11
CA ASN A 85 -12.55 9.90 2.81
C ASN A 85 -13.16 8.74 2.02
N GLY A 86 -13.14 7.51 2.56
CA GLY A 86 -13.64 6.32 1.88
C GLY A 86 -12.87 5.95 0.60
N SER A 87 -11.65 6.46 0.43
CA SER A 87 -10.83 6.26 -0.77
C SER A 87 -9.86 5.11 -0.62
N THR A 88 -9.60 4.37 -1.69
CA THR A 88 -8.46 3.45 -1.80
C THR A 88 -7.18 4.15 -2.23
N ASN A 89 -7.25 5.46 -2.52
CA ASN A 89 -6.12 6.32 -2.85
C ASN A 89 -5.66 7.07 -1.59
N TRP A 90 -4.48 6.70 -1.12
CA TRP A 90 -3.87 7.14 0.14
C TRP A 90 -2.74 8.17 -0.11
N ASP A 91 -2.59 8.60 -1.36
CA ASP A 91 -1.71 9.70 -1.77
C ASP A 91 -2.14 11.06 -1.21
N THR A 92 -3.43 11.21 -0.87
CA THR A 92 -3.99 12.41 -0.23
C THR A 92 -3.57 12.60 1.24
N GLY A 93 -3.00 11.56 1.85
CA GLY A 93 -2.70 11.50 3.27
C GLY A 93 -3.57 10.46 3.97
N TRP A 94 -3.29 10.25 5.25
CA TRP A 94 -4.02 9.31 6.09
C TRP A 94 -4.02 9.78 7.55
N ILE A 95 -4.99 9.27 8.31
CA ILE A 95 -5.10 9.50 9.74
C ILE A 95 -5.12 8.18 10.49
N VAL A 96 -4.66 8.22 11.73
CA VAL A 96 -4.76 7.15 12.72
C VAL A 96 -5.60 7.66 13.88
N PHE A 97 -6.62 6.92 14.28
CA PHE A 97 -7.57 7.33 15.32
C PHE A 97 -8.06 6.12 16.11
N THR A 98 -8.44 6.32 17.37
CA THR A 98 -9.22 5.31 18.11
C THR A 98 -10.56 5.15 17.42
N ASP A 99 -11.06 3.94 17.25
CA ASP A 99 -12.27 3.65 16.49
C ASP A 99 -13.10 2.64 17.26
N ASN A 100 -13.81 3.11 18.29
CA ASN A 100 -14.50 2.22 19.24
C ASN A 100 -15.96 1.98 18.89
N GLN A 101 -16.50 2.78 17.97
CA GLN A 101 -17.91 2.78 17.60
C GLN A 101 -18.06 2.25 16.17
N VAL A 102 -18.11 3.14 15.17
CA VAL A 102 -18.39 2.77 13.79
C VAL A 102 -17.09 2.61 13.00
N ALA A 103 -16.82 1.36 12.59
CA ALA A 103 -15.60 1.02 11.88
C ALA A 103 -15.32 1.93 10.67
N GLY A 104 -14.13 2.54 10.65
CA GLY A 104 -13.67 3.38 9.55
C GLY A 104 -14.37 4.74 9.46
N THR A 105 -15.06 5.17 10.51
CA THR A 105 -15.67 6.50 10.63
C THR A 105 -15.08 7.19 11.85
N VAL A 106 -14.75 8.49 11.73
CA VAL A 106 -14.31 9.29 12.88
C VAL A 106 -15.56 9.92 13.50
N ASP A 107 -15.88 9.54 14.73
CA ASP A 107 -17.04 10.06 15.46
C ASP A 107 -16.69 10.67 16.83
N GLY A 108 -17.69 11.13 17.58
CA GLY A 108 -17.49 11.89 18.82
C GLY A 108 -16.81 11.11 19.96
N GLY A 109 -16.70 9.78 19.86
CA GLY A 109 -15.96 8.95 20.82
C GLY A 109 -14.51 8.71 20.42
N ASP A 110 -14.11 9.19 19.25
CA ASP A 110 -12.82 8.90 18.66
C ASP A 110 -11.83 10.05 18.86
N SER A 111 -10.55 9.68 19.03
CA SER A 111 -9.44 10.61 19.14
C SER A 111 -8.45 10.34 18.02
N ILE A 112 -8.13 11.38 17.25
CA ILE A 112 -7.07 11.32 16.25
C ILE A 112 -5.72 11.27 16.97
N ILE A 113 -4.98 10.18 16.74
CA ILE A 113 -3.66 9.91 17.32
C ILE A 113 -2.57 10.49 16.42
N GLN A 114 -2.76 10.41 15.11
CA GLN A 114 -1.78 10.85 14.14
C GLN A 114 -2.44 11.29 12.84
N THR A 115 -1.88 12.33 12.24
CA THR A 115 -2.20 12.76 10.88
C THR A 115 -0.94 12.72 10.02
N ARG A 116 -1.13 12.37 8.75
CA ARG A 116 -0.10 12.40 7.71
C ARG A 116 -0.68 13.12 6.50
N GLY A 117 0.02 14.16 6.07
CA GLY A 117 -0.36 14.93 4.90
C GLY A 117 -0.12 14.18 3.60
N LYS A 118 -0.60 14.78 2.51
CA LYS A 118 -0.42 14.29 1.15
C LYS A 118 1.03 13.92 0.82
N THR A 119 1.17 12.90 -0.02
CA THR A 119 2.44 12.52 -0.61
C THR A 119 2.95 13.62 -1.55
N ARG A 120 4.24 13.54 -1.91
CA ARG A 120 4.81 14.43 -2.92
C ARG A 120 4.19 14.15 -4.30
N LYS A 121 4.06 15.21 -5.12
CA LYS A 121 3.56 15.11 -6.50
C LYS A 121 4.31 14.03 -7.29
N GLY A 122 3.56 13.18 -7.99
CA GLY A 122 4.11 12.10 -8.81
C GLY A 122 4.24 10.75 -8.11
N ILE A 123 3.80 10.62 -6.86
CA ILE A 123 3.75 9.35 -6.11
C ILE A 123 2.28 8.99 -5.85
N THR A 124 1.82 7.90 -6.45
CA THR A 124 0.49 7.33 -6.18
C THR A 124 0.64 6.22 -5.14
N LEU A 125 -0.06 6.34 -4.02
CA LEU A 125 -0.16 5.30 -3.00
C LEU A 125 -1.58 4.74 -3.03
N VAL A 126 -1.72 3.48 -3.42
CA VAL A 126 -3.00 2.78 -3.45
C VAL A 126 -2.92 1.59 -2.52
N VAL A 127 -3.93 1.45 -1.66
CA VAL A 127 -4.13 0.26 -0.87
C VAL A 127 -5.33 -0.48 -1.47
N SER A 128 -5.04 -1.44 -2.35
CA SER A 128 -6.06 -2.10 -3.17
C SER A 128 -7.17 -2.69 -2.31
N GLY A 129 -8.41 -2.26 -2.58
CA GLY A 129 -9.61 -2.78 -1.92
C GLY A 129 -9.82 -2.32 -0.47
N MET A 130 -8.94 -1.46 0.08
CA MET A 130 -9.05 -1.02 1.48
C MET A 130 -9.16 0.50 1.57
N THR A 131 -10.30 0.94 2.11
CA THR A 131 -10.54 2.35 2.46
C THR A 131 -10.06 2.67 3.88
N PHE A 132 -9.98 1.66 4.74
CA PHE A 132 -9.40 1.71 6.07
C PHE A 132 -8.88 0.34 6.53
N ILE A 133 -7.98 0.36 7.51
CA ILE A 133 -7.46 -0.81 8.21
C ILE A 133 -7.70 -0.60 9.71
N ARG A 134 -8.46 -1.50 10.34
CA ARG A 134 -8.77 -1.44 11.78
C ARG A 134 -8.00 -2.49 12.55
N TYR A 135 -7.33 -2.11 13.64
CA TYR A 135 -6.68 -3.02 14.58
C TYR A 135 -7.56 -3.24 15.81
N GLN A 136 -7.54 -4.47 16.33
CA GLN A 136 -8.18 -4.87 17.57
C GLN A 136 -7.21 -4.74 18.76
N PRO A 137 -7.72 -4.74 20.01
CA PRO A 137 -6.87 -4.79 21.21
C PRO A 137 -5.88 -5.96 21.25
N SER A 138 -6.21 -7.05 20.55
CA SER A 138 -5.35 -8.22 20.38
C SER A 138 -4.18 -7.98 19.40
N GLY A 139 -4.14 -6.83 18.73
CA GLY A 139 -3.15 -6.50 17.72
C GLY A 139 -3.38 -7.15 16.35
N PHE A 140 -4.47 -7.90 16.18
CA PHE A 140 -4.92 -8.40 14.88
C PHE A 140 -5.79 -7.37 14.17
N VAL A 141 -5.84 -7.42 12.84
CA VAL A 141 -6.76 -6.59 12.05
C VAL A 141 -8.19 -7.06 12.31
N ALA A 142 -9.12 -6.15 12.61
CA ALA A 142 -10.55 -6.43 12.67
C ALA A 142 -11.00 -6.71 11.24
N SER A 143 -11.41 -7.95 10.98
CA SER A 143 -11.70 -8.44 9.63
C SER A 143 -12.83 -7.63 8.97
N ASN A 144 -12.44 -6.81 7.99
CA ASN A 144 -13.25 -6.35 6.86
C ASN A 144 -12.67 -6.83 5.51
N CYS A 145 -11.63 -7.68 5.51
CA CYS A 145 -10.95 -8.15 4.30
C CYS A 145 -10.79 -9.68 4.31
N ALA A 146 -11.41 -10.36 3.34
CA ALA A 146 -11.06 -11.75 2.98
C ALA A 146 -9.64 -11.84 2.37
N ASP A 147 -9.09 -10.71 1.89
CA ASP A 147 -7.83 -10.66 1.14
C ASP A 147 -6.56 -10.44 1.97
N CYS A 148 -6.69 -10.04 3.24
CA CYS A 148 -5.50 -9.71 4.05
C CYS A 148 -4.65 -10.95 4.38
N PHE A 149 -5.26 -12.12 4.58
CA PHE A 149 -4.50 -13.35 4.82
C PHE A 149 -3.85 -13.86 3.53
N ASN A 150 -4.54 -13.72 2.40
CA ASN A 150 -4.09 -14.26 1.11
C ASN A 150 -2.98 -13.42 0.46
N ASN A 151 -2.90 -12.10 0.73
CA ASN A 151 -1.85 -11.22 0.17
C ASN A 151 -0.62 -11.01 1.07
N LEU A 152 -0.61 -11.49 2.31
CA LEU A 152 0.61 -11.45 3.15
C LEU A 152 1.78 -12.23 2.52
N ALA A 153 1.49 -13.19 1.65
CA ALA A 153 2.48 -13.92 0.86
C ALA A 153 3.23 -13.07 -0.20
N ARG A 154 2.73 -11.87 -0.50
CA ARG A 154 3.33 -10.93 -1.48
C ARG A 154 4.21 -9.86 -0.83
N ILE A 155 4.21 -9.76 0.50
CA ILE A 155 5.05 -8.83 1.27
C ILE A 155 6.38 -9.54 1.59
N PRO A 156 7.51 -9.18 0.96
CA PRO A 156 8.78 -9.89 1.13
C PRO A 156 9.34 -9.86 2.57
N SER A 157 8.88 -8.92 3.41
CA SER A 157 9.41 -8.67 4.75
C SER A 157 8.83 -9.55 5.88
N VAL A 158 7.77 -10.34 5.65
CA VAL A 158 7.09 -11.13 6.71
C VAL A 158 7.42 -12.63 6.64
N LYS A 159 7.98 -13.10 5.51
CA LYS A 159 8.17 -14.53 5.22
C LYS A 159 9.21 -15.23 6.12
N THR A 160 10.08 -14.48 6.79
CA THR A 160 11.21 -15.03 7.56
C THR A 160 10.91 -15.32 9.02
N GLY A 161 9.76 -14.87 9.56
CA GLY A 161 9.43 -14.99 10.98
C GLY A 161 8.68 -16.26 11.39
N PHE A 162 7.99 -16.95 10.46
CA PHE A 162 7.07 -18.06 10.81
C PHE A 162 7.41 -19.41 10.14
N ALA A 163 8.29 -19.41 9.13
CA ALA A 163 8.65 -20.62 8.37
C ALA A 163 9.87 -21.37 8.96
N ARG A 164 9.99 -21.49 10.29
CA ARG A 164 11.09 -22.25 10.92
C ARG A 164 10.66 -23.22 12.04
N GLN A 165 9.38 -23.54 12.20
CA GLN A 165 8.94 -24.41 13.30
C GLN A 165 8.17 -25.69 12.93
N MET A 166 7.81 -25.98 11.66
CA MET A 166 7.14 -27.26 11.35
C MET A 166 7.57 -27.88 10.02
N THR A 167 8.77 -28.46 10.01
CA THR A 167 9.08 -29.60 9.14
C THR A 167 10.03 -30.53 9.89
N GLY A 168 9.48 -31.18 10.90
CA GLY A 168 10.05 -32.37 11.53
C GLY A 168 9.03 -33.50 11.40
N ALA A 169 9.47 -34.60 10.78
CA ALA A 169 8.84 -35.93 10.76
C ALA A 169 7.57 -36.13 9.90
N LEU A 170 7.79 -36.78 8.75
CA LEU A 170 7.19 -38.08 8.38
C LEU A 170 5.65 -38.17 8.23
N LEU A 171 5.15 -38.14 6.99
CA LEU A 171 4.54 -39.33 6.38
C LEU A 171 4.40 -39.15 4.86
N HIS A 172 5.20 -39.92 4.11
CA HIS A 172 4.95 -40.27 2.72
C HIS A 172 3.63 -41.05 2.59
N LEU A 173 3.13 -41.09 1.34
CA LEU A 173 2.11 -41.98 0.79
C LEU A 173 0.68 -41.44 0.79
N LEU A 174 0.27 -40.84 -0.33
CA LEU A 174 -0.77 -41.38 -1.23
C LEU A 174 -0.88 -40.49 -2.49
N PRO A 175 -1.13 -41.09 -3.68
CA PRO A 175 -0.88 -40.46 -4.98
C PRO A 175 -2.05 -39.60 -5.47
N LEU A 176 -1.69 -38.59 -6.27
CA LEU A 176 -2.58 -37.83 -7.14
C LEU A 176 -3.17 -38.79 -8.19
N SER A 177 -4.50 -38.98 -8.21
CA SER A 177 -5.20 -39.53 -9.36
C SER A 177 -5.76 -38.37 -10.18
N GLU A 178 -5.28 -38.27 -11.41
CA GLU A 178 -5.76 -37.37 -12.46
C GLU A 178 -7.19 -37.71 -12.86
N ALA A 179 -7.96 -36.69 -13.25
CA ALA A 179 -9.08 -36.85 -14.17
C ALA A 179 -9.08 -35.66 -15.15
N HIS A 180 -8.55 -35.93 -16.34
CA HIS A 180 -8.58 -35.06 -17.51
C HIS A 180 -9.92 -35.21 -18.25
N ALA A 181 -10.51 -34.05 -18.55
CA ALA A 181 -11.11 -33.63 -19.82
C ALA A 181 -12.37 -34.30 -20.42
N SER A 182 -13.16 -33.40 -21.06
CA SER A 182 -13.91 -33.53 -22.33
C SER A 182 -15.44 -33.40 -22.17
N SER A 183 -16.06 -32.25 -22.46
CA SER A 183 -16.40 -31.65 -23.77
C SER A 183 -17.62 -32.27 -24.46
N GLY A 184 -18.66 -31.45 -24.72
CA GLY A 184 -19.49 -31.58 -25.93
C GLY A 184 -21.02 -31.78 -25.78
N ASP A 185 -21.75 -30.76 -26.23
CA ASP A 185 -22.99 -30.80 -27.05
C ASP A 185 -24.42 -30.85 -26.47
N ASN A 186 -25.20 -29.96 -27.10
CA ASN A 186 -26.63 -29.68 -26.96
C ASN A 186 -27.48 -30.64 -27.81
N GLY A 187 -28.71 -30.95 -27.39
CA GLY A 187 -29.65 -31.71 -28.23
C GLY A 187 -31.08 -31.83 -27.68
N LEU A 188 -31.94 -30.91 -28.13
CA LEU A 188 -33.38 -31.01 -28.46
C LEU A 188 -34.16 -32.31 -28.12
N GLY A 189 -35.34 -32.13 -27.48
CA GLY A 189 -36.61 -32.47 -28.14
C GLY A 189 -37.49 -33.62 -27.62
N SER A 190 -38.69 -33.22 -27.16
CA SER A 190 -40.01 -33.87 -27.35
C SER A 190 -40.55 -34.89 -26.34
N GLY A 191 -41.78 -34.64 -25.86
CA GLY A 191 -42.56 -35.55 -25.02
C GLY A 191 -43.81 -34.95 -24.35
N HIS A 192 -44.82 -34.64 -25.17
CA HIS A 192 -46.28 -34.47 -24.90
C HIS A 192 -46.83 -35.51 -23.88
N MET A 193 -47.96 -35.43 -23.13
CA MET A 193 -49.26 -34.77 -23.28
C MET A 193 -50.17 -35.08 -22.04
N GLY A 194 -51.09 -34.17 -21.67
CA GLY A 194 -52.41 -34.44 -21.04
C GLY A 194 -52.50 -34.53 -19.50
N SER A 195 -53.54 -34.09 -18.79
CA SER A 195 -54.80 -33.37 -19.11
C SER A 195 -55.52 -33.01 -17.78
N GLU A 196 -56.40 -31.99 -17.84
CA GLU A 196 -57.56 -31.70 -16.95
C GLU A 196 -57.30 -31.33 -15.46
N GLY A 197 -57.98 -30.34 -14.85
CA GLY A 197 -59.07 -29.47 -15.29
C GLY A 197 -59.62 -28.63 -14.11
N SER A 198 -60.02 -27.39 -14.42
CA SER A 198 -61.23 -26.67 -13.98
C SER A 198 -61.48 -26.32 -12.49
N GLY A 199 -61.76 -25.03 -12.24
CA GLY A 199 -62.44 -24.55 -11.02
C GLY A 199 -62.37 -23.03 -10.76
N ASN A 200 -63.22 -22.25 -11.43
CA ASN A 200 -63.54 -20.83 -11.24
C ASN A 200 -63.74 -20.39 -9.77
N SER A 201 -63.49 -19.11 -9.44
CA SER A 201 -64.54 -18.07 -9.36
C SER A 201 -64.07 -16.75 -8.73
N GLU A 202 -64.56 -15.67 -9.34
CA GLU A 202 -64.39 -14.25 -9.05
C GLU A 202 -65.14 -13.78 -7.79
N HIS A 203 -64.66 -12.70 -7.17
CA HIS A 203 -65.39 -11.58 -6.55
C HIS A 203 -64.36 -10.73 -5.78
N GLY A 204 -64.28 -9.40 -5.82
CA GLY A 204 -65.05 -8.30 -6.37
C GLY A 204 -64.45 -7.03 -5.72
N GLY A 205 -64.18 -5.98 -6.49
CA GLY A 205 -63.52 -4.76 -5.97
C GLY A 205 -64.45 -3.77 -5.28
N VAL A 206 -63.89 -2.81 -4.53
CA VAL A 206 -64.39 -1.42 -4.33
C VAL A 206 -63.19 -0.51 -4.00
N SER A 207 -63.29 0.74 -4.46
CA SER A 207 -62.29 1.83 -4.56
C SER A 207 -62.29 2.77 -3.30
N PRO A 208 -61.86 4.07 -3.31
CA PRO A 208 -60.90 4.63 -2.34
C PRO A 208 -61.41 5.87 -1.53
N ALA A 209 -60.47 6.55 -0.85
CA ALA A 209 -60.45 7.98 -0.44
C ALA A 209 -60.93 8.39 0.98
N GLY A 210 -60.10 9.23 1.60
CA GLY A 210 -60.53 10.48 2.23
C GLY A 210 -60.72 10.49 3.75
N GLY A 211 -59.86 11.26 4.43
CA GLY A 211 -59.97 11.67 5.83
C GLY A 211 -58.75 12.46 6.25
#